data_AF-A0A060C6F2-F1
#
_entry.id   AF-A0A060C6F2-F1
#
_cell.length_a   1.000
_cell.length_b   1.000
_cell.length_c   1.000
_cell.angle_alpha   90.00
_cell.angle_beta   90.00
_cell.angle_gamma   90.00
#
_symmetry.space_group_name_H-M   'P 1'
#
loop_
_entity.id
_entity.type
_entity.pdbx_description
1 polymer ?
#
loop_
_entity_poly.entity_id
_entity_poly.type
_entity_poly.pdbx_seq_one_letter_code
_entity_poly.pdbx_strand_id
1 'polypeptide(L)' 'GVSVQPYSTATLKIYKPVRVQKNGAVCELLPRDRLRITTSIDFPHPSIGLQTYALDLTPNAFRAHLCYGAHLRFCQ' A
#
# COMPACT_ATOMS: atom_id res chain seq x y z
N GLY A 1 -8.20 12.44 21.35
CA GLY A 1 -6.78 12.85 21.17
C GLY A 1 -5.89 11.63 21.22
N VAL A 2 -4.69 11.69 20.65
CA VAL A 2 -3.68 10.62 20.76
C VAL A 2 -2.85 10.88 22.02
N SER A 3 -2.67 9.86 22.87
CA SER A 3 -1.76 9.91 24.03
C SER A 3 -0.55 9.02 23.78
N VAL A 4 0.64 9.56 24.04
CA VAL A 4 1.88 8.80 23.94
C VAL A 4 2.00 7.92 25.18
N GLN A 5 2.28 6.64 24.97
CA GLN A 5 2.52 5.69 26.05
C GLN A 5 4.03 5.46 26.23
N PRO A 6 4.51 5.16 27.45
CA PRO A 6 5.93 4.94 27.73
C PRO A 6 6.42 3.54 27.27
N TYR A 7 5.89 3.04 26.15
CA TYR A 7 6.30 1.78 25.55
C TYR A 7 6.79 2.02 24.12
N SER A 8 7.88 1.37 23.75
CA SER A 8 8.43 1.46 22.39
C SER A 8 7.59 0.67 21.41
N THR A 9 7.06 1.31 20.38
CA THR A 9 6.43 0.61 19.25
C THR A 9 7.50 -0.06 18.39
N ALA A 10 7.52 -1.39 18.37
CA ALA A 10 8.44 -2.14 17.51
C ALA A 10 8.12 -1.89 16.03
N THR A 11 9.15 -1.57 15.23
CA THR A 11 9.03 -1.39 13.78
C THR A 11 9.80 -2.49 13.07
N LEU A 12 9.22 -3.05 12.00
CA LEU A 12 9.89 -4.04 11.16
C LEU A 12 10.68 -3.34 10.05
N LYS A 13 12.00 -3.58 10.01
CA LYS A 13 12.88 -3.08 8.95
C LYS A 13 13.22 -4.19 7.97
N ILE A 14 13.05 -3.93 6.69
CA ILE A 14 13.40 -4.85 5.61
C ILE A 14 14.87 -4.65 5.26
N TYR A 15 15.69 -5.69 5.45
CA TYR A 15 17.13 -5.65 5.13
C TYR A 15 17.46 -6.25 3.76
N LYS A 16 16.66 -7.22 3.31
CA LYS A 16 16.84 -7.91 2.03
C LYS A 16 15.52 -7.90 1.27
N PRO A 17 15.55 -7.75 -0.06
CA PRO A 17 14.35 -7.88 -0.88
C PRO A 17 13.63 -9.20 -0.63
N VAL A 18 12.32 -9.15 -0.45
CA VAL A 18 11.45 -10.32 -0.35
C VAL A 18 10.40 -10.22 -1.44
N ARG A 19 10.29 -11.25 -2.28
CA ARG A 19 9.27 -11.34 -3.33
C ARG A 19 8.42 -12.56 -3.12
N VAL A 20 7.11 -12.39 -3.25
CA VAL A 20 6.12 -13.48 -3.24
C VAL A 20 5.25 -13.38 -4.48
N GLN A 21 4.88 -14.54 -5.04
CA GLN A 21 4.00 -14.62 -6.19
C GLN A 21 2.93 -15.67 -5.94
N LYS A 22 1.67 -15.35 -6.28
CA LYS A 22 0.55 -16.26 -6.18
C LYS A 22 -0.51 -15.88 -7.20
N ASN A 23 -0.98 -16.86 -7.99
CA ASN A 23 -2.10 -16.69 -8.94
C ASN A 23 -1.94 -15.46 -9.87
N GLY A 24 -0.75 -15.24 -10.41
CA GLY A 24 -0.46 -14.10 -11.29
C GLY A 24 -0.24 -12.77 -10.57
N ALA A 25 -0.53 -12.66 -9.26
CA ALA A 25 -0.20 -11.49 -8.46
C ALA A 25 1.22 -11.60 -7.88
N VAL A 26 1.91 -10.46 -7.81
CA VAL A 26 3.26 -10.35 -7.25
C VAL A 26 3.25 -9.27 -6.17
N CYS A 27 3.87 -9.57 -5.02
CA CYS A 27 4.15 -8.58 -3.98
C CYS A 27 5.65 -8.59 -3.67
N GLU A 28 6.24 -7.40 -3.60
CA GLU A 28 7.66 -7.21 -3.31
C GLU A 28 7.83 -6.25 -2.13
N LEU A 29 8.68 -6.63 -1.18
CA LEU A 29 9.16 -5.80 -0.09
C LEU A 29 10.63 -5.49 -0.33
N LEU A 30 10.94 -4.21 -0.54
CA LEU A 30 12.29 -3.74 -0.81
C LEU A 30 12.85 -2.98 0.40
N PRO A 31 14.17 -3.08 0.68
CA PRO A 31 14.81 -2.23 1.68
C PRO A 31 14.63 -0.76 1.33
N ARG A 32 14.12 0.03 2.28
CA ARG A 32 13.93 1.48 2.12
C ARG A 32 13.92 2.18 3.47
N ASP A 33 14.32 3.46 3.48
CA ASP A 33 14.33 4.28 4.71
C ASP A 33 12.95 4.79 5.11
N ARG A 34 12.01 4.82 4.16
CA ARG A 34 10.62 5.26 4.37
C ARG A 34 9.66 4.22 3.82
N LEU A 35 8.49 4.12 4.42
CA LEU A 35 7.43 3.24 3.91
C LEU A 35 6.81 3.86 2.66
N ARG A 36 7.03 3.23 1.51
CA ARG A 36 6.36 3.55 0.25
C ARG A 36 5.50 2.38 -0.16
N ILE A 37 4.25 2.66 -0.51
CA ILE A 37 3.31 1.68 -1.01
C ILE A 37 3.19 1.90 -2.51
N THR A 38 3.31 0.84 -3.30
CA THR A 38 3.06 0.87 -4.74
C THR A 38 2.19 -0.31 -5.09
N THR A 39 1.05 -0.03 -5.71
CA THR A 39 0.05 -1.03 -6.08
C THR A 39 -0.33 -0.81 -7.52
N SER A 40 -0.40 -1.91 -8.26
CA SER A 40 -0.93 -1.93 -9.63
C SER A 40 -2.12 -2.86 -9.69
N ILE A 41 -3.13 -2.48 -10.45
CA ILE A 41 -4.32 -3.29 -10.72
C ILE A 41 -4.46 -3.43 -12.23
N ASP A 42 -4.84 -4.62 -12.68
CA ASP A 42 -5.14 -4.92 -14.08
C ASP A 42 -6.53 -5.56 -14.14
N PHE A 43 -7.54 -4.76 -14.45
CA PHE A 43 -8.92 -5.24 -14.60
C PHE A 43 -9.27 -5.38 -16.07
N PRO A 44 -9.82 -6.54 -16.50
CA PRO A 44 -10.27 -6.75 -17.88
C PRO A 44 -11.62 -6.05 -18.12
N HIS A 45 -11.69 -4.75 -17.84
CA HIS A 45 -12.84 -3.89 -18.06
C HIS A 45 -12.37 -2.56 -18.66
N PRO A 46 -12.98 -2.09 -19.77
CA PRO A 46 -12.49 -0.93 -20.52
C PRO A 46 -12.42 0.37 -19.70
N SER A 47 -13.28 0.53 -18.69
CA SER A 47 -13.30 1.75 -17.85
C SER A 47 -12.24 1.78 -16.74
N ILE A 48 -11.51 0.69 -16.48
CA ILE A 48 -10.51 0.63 -15.40
C ILE A 48 -9.16 0.24 -15.97
N GLY A 49 -9.06 -0.87 -16.70
CA GLY A 49 -7.81 -1.32 -17.32
C GLY A 49 -6.65 -1.46 -16.32
N LEU A 50 -5.44 -1.17 -16.80
CA LEU A 50 -4.20 -1.19 -16.01
C LEU A 50 -3.97 0.18 -15.36
N GLN A 51 -3.86 0.19 -14.04
CA GLN A 51 -3.55 1.40 -13.27
C GLN A 51 -2.46 1.12 -12.26
N THR A 52 -1.58 2.11 -12.05
CA THR A 52 -0.52 2.03 -11.04
C THR A 52 -0.59 3.26 -10.16
N TYR A 53 -0.53 3.03 -8.85
CA TYR A 53 -0.54 4.06 -7.84
C TYR A 53 0.63 3.88 -6.88
N ALA A 54 1.34 4.97 -6.56
CA ALA A 54 2.46 4.96 -5.63
C ALA A 54 2.35 6.13 -4.63
N LEU A 55 2.58 5.84 -3.36
CA LEU A 55 2.48 6.82 -2.28
C LEU A 55 3.57 6.60 -1.24
N ASP A 56 4.29 7.67 -0.88
CA ASP A 56 5.15 7.70 0.29
C ASP A 56 4.29 7.97 1.54
N LEU A 57 4.28 7.02 2.48
CA LEU A 57 3.34 7.05 3.59
C LEU A 57 3.78 8.06 4.66
N THR A 58 2.97 9.10 4.82
CA THR A 58 3.03 10.04 5.95
C THR A 58 1.61 10.20 6.52
N PRO A 59 1.43 10.64 7.78
CA PRO A 59 0.10 10.84 8.34
C PRO A 59 -0.80 11.75 7.49
N ASN A 60 -0.23 12.82 6.94
CA ASN A 60 -0.94 13.75 6.07
C ASN A 60 -1.30 13.12 4.72
N ALA A 61 -0.36 12.41 4.09
CA ALA A 61 -0.61 11.73 2.82
C ALA A 61 -1.66 10.62 2.96
N PHE A 62 -1.64 9.88 4.07
CA PHE A 62 -2.67 8.89 4.39
C PHE A 62 -4.06 9.52 4.48
N ARG A 63 -4.18 10.62 5.22
CA ARG A 63 -5.45 11.35 5.37
C ARG A 63 -5.98 11.90 4.06
N ALA A 64 -5.11 12.47 3.24
CA ALA A 64 -5.50 13.11 1.99
C ALA A 64 -5.89 12.10 0.89
N HIS A 65 -5.18 10.96 0.81
CA HIS A 65 -5.25 10.10 -0.37
C HIS A 65 -5.76 8.69 -0.12
N LEU A 66 -5.75 8.19 1.12
CA LEU A 66 -6.14 6.81 1.44
C LEU A 66 -7.39 6.72 2.30
N CYS A 67 -7.59 7.63 3.26
CA CYS A 67 -8.70 7.55 4.23
C CYS A 67 -10.10 7.45 3.59
N TYR A 68 -10.29 8.07 2.43
CA TYR A 68 -11.59 8.13 1.75
C TYR A 68 -11.71 7.14 0.59
N GLY A 69 -10.72 6.26 0.39
CA GLY A 69 -10.74 5.26 -0.67
C GLY A 69 -11.91 4.29 -0.49
N ALA A 70 -12.86 4.32 -1.42
CA ALA A 70 -13.99 3.41 -1.41
C ALA A 70 -13.61 2.06 -2.03
N HIS A 71 -14.18 0.99 -1.49
CA HIS A 71 -14.08 -0.33 -2.09
C HIS A 71 -14.77 -0.35 -3.45
N LEU A 72 -14.03 -0.66 -4.52
CA LEU A 72 -14.59 -0.84 -5.86
C LEU A 72 -15.42 -2.13 -5.90
N ARG A 73 -16.71 -2.01 -6.26
CA ARG A 73 -17.57 -3.15 -6.58
C ARG A 73 -18.01 -3.02 -8.03
N PHE A 74 -17.89 -4.11 -8.78
CA PHE A 74 -18.56 -4.24 -10.06
C PHE A 74 -19.98 -4.74 -9.79
N CYS A 75 -20.99 -4.02 -10.26
CA CYS A 75 -22.33 -4.59 -10.40
C CYS A 75 -22.31 -5.42 -11.68
N GLN A 76 -22.40 -6.75 -11.55
CA GLN A 76 -22.77 -7.61 -12.67
C GLN A 76 -24.29 -7.70 -12.75
#